data_AF-A0A397TBW8-F1
#
_entry.id   AF-A0A397TBW8-F1
#
_cell.length_a   1.000
_cell.length_b   1.000
_cell.length_c   1.000
_cell.angle_alpha   90.00
_cell.angle_beta   90.00
_cell.angle_gamma   90.00
#
_symmetry.space_group_name_H-M   'P 1'
#
loop_
_entity.id
_entity.type
_entity.pdbx_description
1 polymer ?
#
loop_
_entity_poly.entity_id
_entity_poly.type
_entity_poly.pdbx_seq_one_letter_code
_entity_poly.pdbx_strand_id
1 'polypeptide(L)'
;MPKPSDDDIMVLIESNLNENDKRHILVTHDESVFYANDGKKTFWRPIGYQSLHKKGAGLSLHISDFLTEVDDQLKFEQEEACITMKPVVNSIPIFEKLHSVEIDVFAFNNAISYAAYAEDALIASKMNLKPGSKGKFKNGLMPDGSIQSMHLPNEQPKGIRLVLKE
;
A
#
# COMPACT_ATOMS: atom_id res chain seq x y z
N MET A 1 -33.89 -9.29 -2.80
CA MET A 1 -32.90 -8.37 -3.40
C MET A 1 -33.07 -8.45 -4.91
N PRO A 2 -33.23 -7.32 -5.61
CA PRO A 2 -33.16 -7.30 -7.06
C PRO A 2 -31.78 -7.78 -7.51
N LYS A 3 -31.71 -8.59 -8.55
CA LYS A 3 -30.44 -8.94 -9.19
C LYS A 3 -30.06 -7.74 -10.08
N PRO A 4 -28.85 -7.18 -9.96
CA PRO A 4 -28.40 -6.16 -10.90
C PRO A 4 -28.42 -6.75 -12.32
N SER A 5 -28.84 -5.94 -13.30
CA SER A 5 -28.74 -6.31 -14.71
C SER A 5 -27.26 -6.27 -15.11
N ASP A 6 -26.79 -7.24 -15.89
CA ASP A 6 -25.37 -7.34 -16.28
C ASP A 6 -24.90 -6.15 -17.13
N ASP A 7 -25.82 -5.33 -17.65
CA ASP A 7 -25.53 -4.21 -18.54
C ASP A 7 -25.18 -2.91 -17.79
N ASP A 8 -25.43 -2.83 -16.47
CA ASP A 8 -25.28 -1.58 -15.67
C ASP A 8 -24.03 -1.55 -14.75
N ILE A 9 -23.21 -2.61 -14.72
CA ILE A 9 -22.13 -2.74 -13.71
C ILE A 9 -20.87 -1.92 -14.03
N MET A 10 -20.75 -1.41 -15.26
CA MET A 10 -19.58 -0.66 -15.75
C MET A 10 -19.88 0.83 -16.00
N VAL A 11 -21.10 1.30 -15.71
CA VAL A 11 -21.46 2.71 -15.91
C VAL A 11 -20.96 3.51 -14.71
N LEU A 12 -19.87 4.25 -14.90
CA LEU A 12 -19.40 5.23 -13.92
C LEU A 12 -20.44 6.35 -13.81
N ILE A 13 -21.10 6.47 -12.65
CA ILE A 13 -22.05 7.54 -12.38
C ILE A 13 -21.27 8.75 -11.86
N GLU A 14 -21.23 9.83 -12.62
CA GLU A 14 -20.58 11.06 -12.19
C GLU A 14 -21.28 11.65 -10.96
N SER A 15 -20.46 12.12 -10.02
CA SER A 15 -20.94 12.73 -8.78
C SER A 15 -21.44 14.14 -9.04
N ASN A 16 -22.67 14.47 -8.63
CA ASN A 16 -23.14 15.86 -8.59
C ASN A 16 -22.48 16.57 -7.41
N LEU A 17 -21.40 17.32 -7.68
CA LEU A 17 -20.64 18.07 -6.68
C LEU A 17 -20.97 19.57 -6.74
N ASN A 18 -20.95 20.25 -5.60
CA ASN A 18 -21.05 21.71 -5.56
C ASN A 18 -19.72 22.34 -6.00
N GLU A 19 -19.73 23.63 -6.36
CA GLU A 19 -18.54 24.36 -6.86
C GLU A 19 -17.32 24.33 -5.92
N ASN A 20 -17.51 24.07 -4.62
CA ASN A 20 -16.43 23.97 -3.63
C ASN A 20 -16.04 22.53 -3.25
N ASP A 21 -16.78 21.53 -3.73
CA ASP A 21 -16.57 20.13 -3.33
C ASP A 21 -15.62 19.45 -4.31
N LYS A 22 -14.58 18.81 -3.78
CA LYS A 22 -13.65 17.99 -4.58
C LYS A 22 -14.20 16.59 -4.74
N ARG A 23 -14.06 16.02 -5.94
CA ARG A 23 -14.37 14.61 -6.17
C ARG A 23 -13.40 13.74 -5.37
N HIS A 24 -13.93 12.70 -4.72
CA HIS A 24 -13.12 11.67 -4.10
C HIS A 24 -13.01 10.50 -5.07
N ILE A 25 -11.79 10.01 -5.29
CA ILE A 25 -11.52 8.84 -6.13
C ILE A 25 -11.02 7.72 -5.22
N LEU A 26 -11.73 6.59 -5.25
CA LEU A 26 -11.30 5.40 -4.53
C LEU A 26 -10.12 4.77 -5.28
N VAL A 27 -9.01 4.61 -4.57
CA VAL A 27 -7.82 3.90 -5.04
C VAL A 27 -7.70 2.61 -4.24
N THR A 28 -7.90 1.48 -4.88
CA THR A 28 -7.81 0.15 -4.25
C THR A 28 -6.46 -0.48 -4.53
N HIS A 29 -5.95 -1.24 -3.57
CA HIS A 29 -4.68 -1.98 -3.71
C HIS A 29 -4.79 -3.36 -3.11
N ASP A 30 -4.29 -4.36 -3.83
CA ASP A 30 -4.16 -5.72 -3.31
C ASP A 30 -2.94 -6.45 -3.91
N GLU A 31 -2.58 -7.55 -3.25
CA GLU A 31 -1.46 -8.41 -3.63
C GLU A 31 -1.98 -9.80 -4.01
N SER A 32 -1.54 -10.31 -5.15
CA SER A 32 -1.90 -11.64 -5.64
C SER A 32 -0.66 -12.42 -6.06
N VAL A 33 -0.62 -13.71 -5.69
CA VAL A 33 0.47 -14.62 -6.06
C VAL A 33 -0.08 -15.72 -6.96
N PHE A 34 0.51 -15.86 -8.14
CA PHE A 34 0.18 -16.90 -9.11
C PHE A 34 1.32 -17.91 -9.17
N TYR A 35 1.02 -19.20 -9.06
CA TYR A 35 2.04 -20.24 -9.14
C TYR A 35 2.03 -20.96 -10.50
N ALA A 36 3.20 -21.32 -11.01
CA ALA A 36 3.38 -21.98 -12.30
C ALA A 36 2.64 -23.33 -12.38
N ASN A 37 2.41 -23.99 -11.24
CA ASN A 37 1.71 -25.26 -11.15
C ASN A 37 0.25 -25.14 -10.65
N ASP A 38 -0.34 -23.92 -10.61
CA ASP A 38 -1.76 -23.72 -10.28
C ASP A 38 -2.74 -24.16 -11.38
N GLY A 39 -2.23 -24.85 -12.41
CA GLY A 39 -3.02 -25.39 -13.52
C GLY A 39 -4.13 -26.36 -13.08
N LYS A 40 -5.01 -26.69 -14.04
CA LYS A 40 -6.17 -27.56 -13.81
C LYS A 40 -5.75 -28.90 -13.19
N LYS A 41 -6.24 -29.17 -11.98
CA LYS A 41 -6.02 -30.44 -11.25
C LYS A 41 -6.79 -31.61 -11.86
N THR A 42 -7.77 -31.32 -12.71
CA THR A 42 -8.61 -32.30 -13.40
C THR A 42 -8.35 -32.24 -14.91
N PHE A 43 -8.12 -33.41 -15.50
CA PHE A 43 -7.95 -33.57 -16.94
C PHE A 43 -8.37 -35.00 -17.34
N TRP A 44 -8.78 -35.15 -18.60
CA TRP A 44 -9.17 -36.44 -19.16
C TRP A 44 -7.93 -37.24 -19.51
N ARG A 45 -7.89 -38.51 -19.09
CA ARG A 45 -6.77 -39.41 -19.39
C ARG A 45 -7.25 -40.84 -19.64
N PRO A 46 -6.52 -41.63 -20.45
CA PRO A 46 -6.78 -43.05 -20.62
C PRO A 46 -6.65 -43.83 -19.30
N ILE A 47 -7.41 -44.93 -19.20
CA ILE A 47 -7.31 -45.88 -18.07
C ILE A 47 -5.90 -46.47 -18.01
N GLY A 48 -5.32 -46.49 -16.80
CA GLY A 48 -3.98 -47.02 -16.53
C GLY A 48 -2.84 -45.98 -16.64
N TYR A 49 -3.10 -44.76 -17.12
CA TYR A 49 -2.07 -43.73 -17.17
C TYR A 49 -1.96 -42.96 -15.85
N GLN A 50 -0.77 -42.89 -15.26
CA GLN A 50 -0.49 -42.06 -14.08
C GLN A 50 0.32 -40.83 -14.49
N SER A 51 -0.31 -39.67 -14.40
CA SER A 51 0.34 -38.38 -14.61
C SER A 51 1.27 -38.04 -13.44
N LEU A 52 2.55 -37.87 -13.73
CA LEU A 52 3.52 -37.35 -12.76
C LEU A 52 3.55 -35.82 -12.87
N HIS A 53 2.80 -35.15 -12.00
CA HIS A 53 2.97 -33.70 -11.81
C HIS A 53 4.15 -33.48 -10.86
N LYS A 54 4.91 -32.40 -11.10
CA LYS A 54 5.89 -31.94 -10.11
C LYS A 54 5.15 -31.64 -8.82
N LYS A 55 5.58 -32.25 -7.71
CA LYS A 55 5.05 -31.97 -6.38
C LYS A 55 5.56 -30.59 -5.96
N GLY A 56 4.64 -29.63 -5.77
CA GLY A 56 4.93 -28.27 -5.35
C GLY A 56 4.31 -27.21 -6.26
N ALA A 57 4.24 -25.97 -5.80
CA ALA A 57 3.61 -24.87 -6.53
C ALA A 57 4.42 -24.40 -7.76
N GLY A 58 5.72 -24.69 -7.80
CA GLY A 58 6.61 -24.23 -8.87
C GLY A 58 7.03 -22.77 -8.66
N LEU A 59 7.38 -22.09 -9.75
CA LEU A 59 7.74 -20.67 -9.72
C LEU A 59 6.51 -19.81 -9.38
N SER A 60 6.67 -18.80 -8.54
CA SER A 60 5.60 -17.85 -8.20
C SER A 60 5.81 -16.51 -8.91
N LEU A 61 4.72 -15.92 -9.41
CA LEU A 61 4.64 -14.54 -9.87
C LEU A 61 3.84 -13.75 -8.82
N HIS A 62 4.49 -12.80 -8.16
CA HIS A 62 3.84 -11.90 -7.22
C HIS A 62 3.47 -10.60 -7.94
N ILE A 63 2.18 -10.29 -7.98
CA ILE A 63 1.61 -9.11 -8.62
C ILE A 63 1.02 -8.24 -7.51
N SER A 64 1.32 -6.94 -7.56
CA SER A 64 0.82 -5.94 -6.61
C SER A 64 0.50 -4.68 -7.40
N ASP A 65 -0.73 -4.19 -7.29
CA ASP A 65 -1.21 -3.17 -8.21
C ASP A 65 -2.26 -2.25 -7.58
N PHE A 66 -2.27 -0.99 -8.05
CA PHE A 66 -3.22 0.03 -7.64
C PHE A 66 -4.27 0.23 -8.72
N LEU A 67 -5.53 0.11 -8.34
CA LEU A 67 -6.67 0.29 -9.23
C LEU A 67 -7.52 1.49 -8.82
N THR A 68 -8.00 2.25 -9.80
CA THR A 68 -8.94 3.36 -9.58
C THR A 68 -10.29 3.04 -10.21
N GLU A 69 -11.36 3.65 -9.72
CA GLU A 69 -12.69 3.54 -10.34
C GLU A 69 -12.79 4.22 -11.71
N VAL A 70 -11.80 5.04 -12.09
CA VAL A 70 -11.84 5.91 -13.28
C VAL A 70 -11.00 5.34 -14.42
N ASP A 71 -9.77 4.94 -14.11
CA ASP A 71 -8.75 4.60 -15.11
C ASP A 71 -8.39 3.11 -15.10
N ASP A 72 -9.12 2.32 -14.32
CA ASP A 72 -8.83 0.93 -13.94
C ASP A 72 -7.48 0.80 -13.25
N GLN A 73 -6.36 0.98 -13.94
CA GLN A 73 -5.01 0.79 -13.44
C GLN A 73 -4.26 2.12 -13.30
N LEU A 74 -3.70 2.37 -12.11
CA LEU A 74 -2.98 3.62 -11.84
C LEU A 74 -1.60 3.63 -12.52
N LYS A 75 -1.52 4.25 -13.70
CA LYS A 75 -0.32 4.31 -14.54
C LYS A 75 -0.15 5.68 -15.18
N PHE A 76 1.10 6.15 -15.25
CA PHE A 76 1.43 7.39 -15.94
C PHE A 76 2.72 7.22 -16.77
N GLU A 77 2.59 7.25 -18.11
CA GLU A 77 3.70 7.05 -19.07
C GLU A 77 4.52 5.76 -18.81
N GLN A 78 5.86 5.87 -18.68
CA GLN A 78 6.77 4.77 -18.35
C GLN A 78 6.85 4.50 -16.83
N GLU A 79 6.20 5.32 -16.01
CA GLU A 79 6.11 5.14 -14.56
C GLU A 79 4.84 4.33 -14.25
N GLU A 80 5.01 3.03 -14.03
CA GLU A 80 3.95 2.18 -13.50
C GLU A 80 4.05 2.15 -11.96
N ALA A 81 2.91 2.29 -11.26
CA ALA A 81 2.85 2.05 -9.82
C ALA A 81 3.04 0.56 -9.49
N CYS A 82 2.69 -0.30 -10.45
CA CYS A 82 3.04 -1.71 -10.47
C CYS A 82 4.50 -1.86 -10.87
N ILE A 83 5.30 -2.58 -10.07
CA ILE A 83 6.39 -3.49 -10.47
C ILE A 83 7.12 -3.89 -9.17
N THR A 84 7.08 -5.19 -8.88
CA THR A 84 7.99 -5.94 -7.99
C THR A 84 8.52 -5.18 -6.76
N MET A 85 7.80 -5.32 -5.63
CA MET A 85 8.27 -5.08 -4.24
C MET A 85 8.39 -3.62 -3.74
N LYS A 86 8.13 -2.56 -4.53
CA LYS A 86 8.02 -1.17 -4.00
C LYS A 86 6.89 -0.32 -4.62
N PRO A 87 5.64 -0.81 -4.67
CA PRO A 87 4.56 -0.15 -5.40
C PRO A 87 4.11 1.19 -4.79
N VAL A 88 4.25 1.37 -3.47
CA VAL A 88 3.72 2.55 -2.74
C VAL A 88 4.47 3.85 -3.05
N VAL A 89 5.75 3.79 -3.45
CA VAL A 89 6.57 5.01 -3.58
C VAL A 89 6.10 5.90 -4.73
N ASN A 90 5.55 5.30 -5.78
CA ASN A 90 5.17 6.02 -7.00
C ASN A 90 3.66 6.27 -7.09
N SER A 91 2.82 5.61 -6.27
CA SER A 91 1.35 5.69 -6.43
C SER A 91 0.81 7.09 -6.17
N ILE A 92 1.23 7.77 -5.10
CA ILE A 92 0.78 9.13 -4.79
C ILE A 92 1.24 10.13 -5.87
N PRO A 93 2.52 10.20 -6.28
CA PRO A 93 2.95 11.07 -7.38
C PRO A 93 2.22 10.80 -8.70
N ILE A 94 1.93 9.54 -9.02
CA ILE A 94 1.18 9.17 -10.22
C ILE A 94 -0.27 9.66 -10.12
N PHE A 95 -0.91 9.49 -8.96
CA PHE A 95 -2.26 9.99 -8.72
C PHE A 95 -2.33 11.52 -8.83
N GLU A 96 -1.42 12.26 -8.19
CA GLU A 96 -1.38 13.73 -8.23
C GLU A 96 -1.20 14.27 -9.66
N LYS A 97 -0.48 13.54 -10.52
CA LYS A 97 -0.32 13.89 -11.95
C LYS A 97 -1.60 13.64 -12.76
N LEU A 98 -2.31 12.54 -12.49
CA LEU A 98 -3.53 12.16 -13.20
C LEU A 98 -4.76 12.95 -12.73
N HIS A 99 -4.81 13.26 -11.43
CA HIS A 99 -5.97 13.80 -10.72
C HIS A 99 -5.57 14.95 -9.79
N SER A 100 -5.12 16.06 -10.39
CA SER A 100 -4.55 17.19 -9.63
C SER A 100 -5.55 17.96 -8.77
N VAL A 101 -6.87 17.80 -9.00
CA VAL A 101 -7.91 18.58 -8.33
C VAL A 101 -8.77 17.73 -7.39
N GLU A 102 -8.72 16.42 -7.56
CA GLU A 102 -9.46 15.42 -6.80
C GLU A 102 -8.72 15.02 -5.51
N ILE A 103 -9.40 14.22 -4.70
CA ILE A 103 -8.87 13.66 -3.46
C ILE A 103 -8.78 12.14 -3.63
N ASP A 104 -7.61 11.58 -3.36
CA ASP A 104 -7.38 10.15 -3.28
C ASP A 104 -7.91 9.57 -1.97
N VAL A 105 -8.63 8.45 -2.08
CA VAL A 105 -9.03 7.63 -0.94
C VAL A 105 -8.43 6.25 -1.12
N PHE A 106 -7.34 5.97 -0.42
CA PHE A 106 -6.68 4.65 -0.49
C PHE A 106 -7.40 3.61 0.38
N ALA A 107 -7.76 2.48 -0.23
CA ALA A 107 -8.29 1.30 0.43
C ALA A 107 -7.38 0.09 0.15
N PHE A 108 -6.80 -0.46 1.21
CA PHE A 108 -5.92 -1.63 1.15
C PHE A 108 -6.16 -2.53 2.36
N ASN A 109 -5.72 -3.79 2.26
CA ASN A 109 -5.87 -4.76 3.33
C ASN A 109 -4.88 -4.47 4.49
N ASN A 110 -5.09 -5.08 5.66
CA ASN A 110 -4.19 -4.89 6.82
C ASN A 110 -3.10 -5.97 6.89
N ALA A 111 -2.53 -6.37 5.74
CA ALA A 111 -1.41 -7.30 5.72
C ALA A 111 -0.20 -6.73 6.46
N ILE A 112 0.60 -7.63 7.04
CA ILE A 112 1.79 -7.28 7.84
C ILE A 112 2.80 -6.47 7.01
N SER A 113 2.85 -6.67 5.69
CA SER A 113 3.67 -5.90 4.75
C SER A 113 3.34 -4.40 4.78
N TYR A 114 2.09 -4.01 4.98
CA TYR A 114 1.67 -2.60 5.11
C TYR A 114 1.90 -2.01 6.50
N ALA A 115 2.13 -2.84 7.52
CA ALA A 115 2.42 -2.39 8.88
C ALA A 115 3.90 -2.00 9.08
N ALA A 116 4.67 -1.87 7.99
CA ALA A 116 6.06 -1.47 8.03
C ALA A 116 6.18 0.00 8.49
N TYR A 117 6.99 0.22 9.52
CA TYR A 117 7.33 1.56 9.96
C TYR A 117 8.37 2.19 9.02
N ALA A 118 8.27 3.50 8.80
CA ALA A 118 9.33 4.27 8.13
C ALA A 118 10.69 4.08 8.83
N GLU A 119 11.78 4.24 8.09
CA GLU A 119 13.15 4.08 8.63
C GLU A 119 13.43 5.01 9.81
N ASP A 120 12.84 6.20 9.79
CA ASP A 120 12.94 7.25 10.80
C ASP A 120 11.78 7.24 11.81
N ALA A 121 10.90 6.24 11.75
CA ALA A 121 9.75 6.18 12.63
C ALA A 121 10.16 6.06 14.11
N LEU A 122 9.41 6.76 14.95
CA LEU A 122 9.55 6.70 16.40
C LEU A 122 9.01 5.38 16.94
N ILE A 123 9.89 4.43 17.21
CA ILE A 123 9.55 3.12 17.79
C ILE A 123 10.21 3.01 19.16
N ALA A 124 9.41 3.07 20.22
CA ALA A 124 9.89 3.08 21.61
C ALA A 124 10.82 1.90 21.93
N SER A 125 10.55 0.70 21.39
CA SER A 125 11.41 -0.49 21.59
C SER A 125 12.78 -0.40 20.90
N LYS A 126 12.94 0.49 19.92
CA LYS A 126 14.21 0.76 19.22
C LYS A 126 14.93 2.01 19.77
N MET A 127 14.36 2.68 20.76
CA MET A 127 14.96 3.86 21.39
C MET A 127 15.78 3.47 22.62
N ASN A 128 16.88 4.19 22.84
CA ASN A 128 17.68 4.02 24.04
C ASN A 128 17.03 4.71 25.25
N LEU A 129 17.33 4.21 26.46
CA LEU A 129 16.90 4.86 27.70
C LEU A 129 17.56 6.23 27.90
N LYS A 130 18.84 6.33 27.52
CA LYS A 130 19.67 7.54 27.59
C LYS A 130 20.00 8.03 26.17
N PRO A 131 20.37 9.31 25.99
CA PRO A 131 20.81 9.83 24.69
C PRO A 131 21.98 9.06 24.08
N GLY A 132 22.10 9.14 22.75
CA GLY A 132 23.25 8.62 22.01
C GLY A 132 23.02 7.33 21.24
N SER A 133 21.78 7.04 20.81
CA SER A 133 21.57 6.02 19.77
C SER A 133 22.10 6.52 18.42
N LYS A 134 22.34 5.60 17.47
CA LYS A 134 22.69 5.94 16.08
C LYS A 134 21.45 6.19 15.18
N GLY A 135 20.24 6.10 15.73
CA GLY A 135 19.00 6.18 14.96
C GLY A 135 18.57 7.62 14.71
N LYS A 136 18.24 7.98 13.47
CA LYS A 136 17.61 9.25 13.14
C LYS A 136 16.11 9.09 13.30
N PHE A 137 15.48 9.83 14.21
CA PHE A 137 14.04 9.75 14.43
C PHE A 137 13.33 11.02 13.97
N LYS A 138 12.20 10.91 13.28
CA LYS A 138 11.37 12.07 12.97
C LYS A 138 10.87 12.75 14.23
N ASN A 139 10.58 14.05 14.15
CA ASN A 139 10.05 14.79 15.29
C ASN A 139 8.62 14.33 15.64
N GLY A 140 8.29 14.40 16.92
CA GLY A 140 6.94 14.18 17.42
C GLY A 140 6.07 15.42 17.27
N LEU A 141 4.76 15.22 17.39
CA LEU A 141 3.76 16.29 17.49
C LEU A 141 3.05 16.17 18.83
N MET A 142 3.05 17.25 19.61
CA MET A 142 2.37 17.31 20.90
C MET A 142 0.87 17.59 20.72
N PRO A 143 0.02 17.31 21.72
CA PRO A 143 -1.42 17.59 21.65
C PRO A 143 -1.78 19.06 21.41
N ASP A 144 -0.89 20.00 21.77
CA ASP A 144 -1.03 21.43 21.53
C ASP A 144 -0.57 21.87 20.12
N GLY A 145 -0.15 20.92 19.28
CA GLY A 145 0.37 21.15 17.95
C GLY A 145 1.84 21.58 17.90
N SER A 146 2.51 21.70 19.05
CA SER A 146 3.94 22.01 19.09
C SER A 146 4.79 20.81 18.65
N ILE A 147 5.95 21.09 18.07
CA ILE A 147 6.87 20.06 17.59
C ILE A 147 7.74 19.59 18.77
N GLN A 148 7.67 18.30 19.09
CA GLN A 148 8.60 17.68 20.01
C GLN A 148 9.85 17.22 19.26
N SER A 149 10.94 18.00 19.37
CA SER A 149 12.21 17.60 18.75
C SER A 149 12.74 16.31 19.38
N MET A 150 13.07 15.34 18.53
CA MET A 150 13.62 14.05 18.98
C MET A 150 15.15 14.03 19.04
N HIS A 151 15.79 15.12 18.63
CA HIS A 151 17.23 15.31 18.65
C HIS A 151 17.60 16.45 19.59
N LEU A 152 18.75 16.29 20.24
CA LEU A 152 19.42 17.35 20.98
C LEU A 152 20.09 18.34 20.01
N PRO A 153 20.48 19.54 20.48
CA PRO A 153 21.15 20.54 19.63
C PRO A 153 22.47 20.07 18.99
N ASN A 154 23.09 19.03 19.54
CA ASN A 154 24.28 18.38 19.00
C ASN A 154 23.95 17.23 18.02
N GLU A 155 22.73 17.21 17.48
CA GLU A 155 22.17 16.18 16.57
C GLU A 155 22.08 14.76 17.16
N GLN A 156 22.41 14.57 18.45
CA GLN A 156 22.27 13.26 19.07
C GLN A 156 20.81 12.95 19.37
N PRO A 157 20.34 11.72 19.09
CA PRO A 157 18.98 11.31 19.42
C PRO A 157 18.75 11.33 20.93
N LYS A 158 17.60 11.89 21.35
CA LYS A 158 17.15 11.85 22.73
C LYS A 158 16.85 10.40 23.15
N GLY A 159 17.17 10.08 24.40
CA GLY A 159 16.70 8.84 25.02
C GLY A 159 15.26 8.99 25.50
N ILE A 160 14.53 7.88 25.63
CA ILE A 160 13.11 7.87 26.01
C ILE A 160 12.85 8.60 27.34
N ARG A 161 13.82 8.59 28.27
CA ARG A 161 13.70 9.28 29.57
C ARG A 161 13.65 10.81 29.45
N LEU A 162 14.27 11.40 28.43
CA LEU A 162 14.21 12.84 28.19
C LEU A 162 12.95 13.23 27.44
N VAL A 163 12.56 12.41 26.45
CA VAL A 163 11.34 12.61 25.66
C VAL A 163 10.10 12.63 26.55
N LEU A 164 10.01 11.71 27.52
CA LEU A 164 8.86 11.62 28.43
C LEU A 164 8.82 12.70 29.53
N LYS A 165 9.79 13.61 29.57
CA LYS A 165 9.84 14.71 30.56
C LYS A 165 9.46 16.08 29.99
N GLU A 166 9.42 16.17 28.66
CA GLU A 166 9.01 17.36 27.91
C GLU A 166 7.52 17.30 27.64
#